data_AF-A0A6I5I143-F1
#
_entry.id   AF-A0A6I5I143-F1
#
_cell.length_a   1.000
_cell.length_b   1.000
_cell.length_c   1.000
_cell.angle_alpha   90.00
_cell.angle_beta   90.00
_cell.angle_gamma   90.00
#
_symmetry.space_group_name_H-M   'P 1'
#
loop_
_entity.id
_entity.type
_entity.pdbx_description
1 polymer ?
#
loop_
_entity_poly.entity_id
_entity_poly.type
_entity_poly.pdbx_seq_one_letter_code
_entity_poly.pdbx_strand_id
1 'polypeptide(L)'
;MPTYEALPRFTTDLDRLTPEQRRRFRQTVAAFVEDLRAGGRFRAGLRVKRVQRAPGIYELTWSMGTGPAGRATWQYGPALRPGTPHVIWRRIGTHDILTGP
;
A
#
# COMPACT_ATOMS: atom_id res chain seq x y z
N MET A 1 9.67 -13.61 -4.89
CA MET A 1 8.93 -12.71 -3.97
C MET A 1 9.19 -11.28 -4.43
N PRO A 2 8.18 -10.39 -4.60
CA PRO A 2 8.44 -8.98 -4.91
C PRO A 2 9.33 -8.38 -3.82
N THR A 3 10.22 -7.50 -4.22
CA THR A 3 11.05 -6.76 -3.26
C THR A 3 10.28 -5.54 -2.79
N TYR A 4 10.50 -5.14 -1.55
CA TYR A 4 9.86 -3.94 -1.02
C TYR A 4 10.82 -3.11 -0.18
N GLU A 5 10.54 -1.82 -0.14
CA GLU A 5 11.14 -0.85 0.78
C GLU A 5 10.02 -0.14 1.53
N ALA A 6 10.26 0.24 2.78
CA ALA A 6 9.35 1.10 3.53
C ALA A 6 10.08 2.38 3.91
N LEU A 7 9.54 3.53 3.49
CA LEU A 7 10.10 4.82 3.89
C LEU A 7 9.96 5.02 5.41
N PRO A 8 10.84 5.79 6.07
CA PRO A 8 10.77 6.01 7.51
C PRO A 8 9.40 6.54 7.99
N ARG A 9 8.75 7.34 7.14
CA ARG A 9 7.41 7.87 7.42
C ARG A 9 6.34 6.79 7.40
N PHE A 10 6.45 5.78 6.53
CA PHE A 10 5.58 4.61 6.54
C PHE A 10 5.71 3.83 7.85
N THR A 11 6.93 3.61 8.33
CA THR A 11 7.16 2.91 9.60
C THR A 11 6.56 3.66 10.77
N THR A 12 6.76 4.98 10.83
CA THR A 12 6.16 5.85 11.86
C THR A 12 4.62 5.80 11.84
N ASP A 13 4.04 5.85 10.64
CA ASP A 13 2.61 5.76 10.44
C ASP A 13 2.06 4.37 10.85
N LEU A 14 2.76 3.29 10.48
CA LEU A 14 2.43 1.92 10.85
C LEU A 14 2.43 1.73 12.37
N ASP A 15 3.35 2.41 13.06
CA ASP A 15 3.45 2.33 14.52
C ASP A 15 2.29 2.98 15.26
N ARG A 16 1.60 3.93 14.63
CA ARG A 16 0.38 4.56 15.17
C ARG A 16 -0.87 3.71 15.00
N LEU A 17 -0.82 2.66 14.17
CA LEU A 17 -1.96 1.77 13.97
C LEU A 17 -2.15 0.83 15.15
N THR A 18 -3.42 0.59 15.50
CA THR A 18 -3.79 -0.44 16.48
C THR A 18 -3.38 -1.84 15.98
N PRO A 19 -3.20 -2.82 16.88
CA PRO A 19 -2.87 -4.19 16.48
C PRO A 19 -3.86 -4.79 15.47
N GLU A 20 -5.15 -4.48 15.62
CA GLU A 20 -6.19 -4.93 14.69
C GLU A 20 -6.04 -4.30 13.30
N GLN A 21 -5.76 -2.99 13.24
CA GLN A 21 -5.49 -2.30 11.98
C GLN A 21 -4.25 -2.87 11.28
N ARG A 22 -3.16 -3.14 12.02
CA ARG A 22 -1.96 -3.79 11.45
C ARG A 22 -2.29 -5.19 10.92
N ARG A 23 -3.14 -5.96 11.61
CA ARG A 23 -3.57 -7.28 11.13
C ARG A 23 -4.36 -7.20 9.82
N ARG A 24 -5.34 -6.29 9.74
CA ARG A 24 -6.11 -6.05 8.50
C ARG A 24 -5.19 -5.63 7.36
N PHE A 25 -4.26 -4.71 7.63
CA PHE A 25 -3.27 -4.29 6.64
C PHE A 25 -2.41 -5.45 6.14
N ARG A 26 -1.88 -6.31 7.02
CA ARG A 26 -1.08 -7.49 6.61
C ARG A 26 -1.87 -8.45 5.71
N GLN A 27 -3.16 -8.66 5.99
CA GLN A 27 -4.03 -9.47 5.13
C GLN A 27 -4.21 -8.85 3.75
N THR A 28 -4.39 -7.53 3.69
CA THR A 28 -4.45 -6.80 2.42
C THR A 28 -3.13 -6.86 1.65
N VAL A 29 -1.98 -6.73 2.33
CA VAL A 29 -0.66 -6.86 1.71
C VAL A 29 -0.45 -8.26 1.11
N ALA A 30 -0.94 -9.31 1.76
CA ALA A 30 -0.87 -10.66 1.20
C ALA A 30 -1.60 -10.77 -0.15
N ALA A 31 -2.86 -10.28 -0.21
CA ALA A 31 -3.64 -10.24 -1.45
C ALA A 31 -3.01 -9.34 -2.52
N PHE A 32 -2.45 -8.19 -2.11
CA PHE A 32 -1.73 -7.28 -3.00
C PHE A 32 -0.50 -7.94 -3.61
N VAL A 33 0.30 -8.65 -2.81
CA VAL A 33 1.51 -9.35 -3.27
C VAL A 33 1.17 -10.50 -4.22
N GLU A 34 0.06 -11.19 -3.99
CA GLU A 34 -0.46 -12.22 -4.89
C GLU A 34 -0.81 -11.62 -6.27
N ASP A 35 -1.64 -10.58 -6.29
CA ASP A 35 -2.06 -9.90 -7.53
C ASP A 35 -0.86 -9.27 -8.26
N LEU A 36 0.11 -8.75 -7.51
CA LEU A 36 1.34 -8.18 -8.06
C LEU A 36 2.19 -9.24 -8.77
N ARG A 37 2.27 -10.46 -8.23
CA ARG A 37 2.97 -11.59 -8.87
C ARG A 37 2.25 -12.09 -10.11
N ALA A 38 0.92 -12.00 -10.13
CA ALA A 38 0.09 -12.40 -11.26
C ALA A 38 0.11 -11.39 -12.43
N GLY A 39 0.96 -10.37 -12.39
CA GLY A 39 1.09 -9.37 -13.46
C GLY A 39 0.47 -8.00 -13.14
N GLY A 40 0.13 -7.73 -11.88
CA GLY A 40 -0.30 -6.39 -11.44
C GLY A 40 -1.77 -6.06 -11.74
N ARG A 41 -2.59 -7.06 -12.06
CA ARG A 41 -4.05 -6.90 -12.18
C ARG A 41 -4.69 -7.07 -10.80
N PHE A 42 -4.80 -5.96 -10.08
CA PHE A 42 -5.34 -5.95 -8.72
C PHE A 42 -6.85 -6.22 -8.68
N ARG A 43 -7.27 -7.04 -7.72
CA ARG A 43 -8.70 -7.28 -7.44
C ARG A 43 -9.39 -5.98 -6.98
N ALA A 44 -10.65 -5.82 -7.37
CA ALA A 44 -11.43 -4.61 -7.10
C ALA A 44 -11.51 -4.24 -5.60
N GLY A 45 -11.48 -5.25 -4.72
CA GLY A 45 -11.50 -5.06 -3.27
C GLY A 45 -10.30 -4.28 -2.71
N LEU A 46 -9.14 -4.31 -3.38
CA LEU A 46 -7.96 -3.52 -2.98
C LEU A 46 -8.08 -2.05 -3.37
N ARG A 47 -8.98 -1.72 -4.32
CA ARG A 47 -9.21 -0.36 -4.84
C ARG A 47 -7.92 0.36 -5.21
N VAL A 48 -7.01 -0.36 -5.86
CA VAL A 48 -5.74 0.21 -6.30
C VAL A 48 -6.03 1.25 -7.38
N LYS A 49 -5.59 2.49 -7.15
CA LYS A 49 -5.73 3.60 -8.12
C LYS A 49 -4.56 4.56 -8.00
N ARG A 50 -4.34 5.38 -9.02
CA ARG A 50 -3.35 6.45 -8.97
C ARG A 50 -3.85 7.58 -8.06
N VAL A 51 -2.96 8.12 -7.24
CA VAL A 51 -3.22 9.32 -6.43
C VAL A 51 -3.25 10.53 -7.36
N GLN A 52 -4.29 11.36 -7.25
CA GLN A 52 -4.38 12.58 -8.06
C GLN A 52 -3.27 13.56 -7.69
N ARG A 53 -2.72 14.26 -8.70
CA ARG A 53 -1.64 15.26 -8.52
C ARG A 53 -0.33 14.70 -7.94
N ALA A 54 -0.16 13.38 -7.87
CA ALA A 54 1.06 12.73 -7.45
C ALA A 54 1.45 11.62 -8.44
N PRO A 55 2.10 11.97 -9.58
CA PRO A 55 2.47 11.01 -10.61
C PRO A 55 3.32 9.86 -10.06
N GLY A 56 3.02 8.63 -10.47
CA GLY A 56 3.74 7.43 -10.03
C GLY A 56 3.35 6.90 -8.64
N ILE A 57 2.52 7.63 -7.88
CA ILE A 57 2.00 7.19 -6.60
C ILE A 57 0.64 6.53 -6.77
N TYR A 58 0.49 5.39 -6.11
CA TYR A 58 -0.70 4.58 -6.06
C TYR A 58 -1.24 4.52 -4.64
N GLU A 59 -2.55 4.44 -4.53
CA GLU A 59 -3.30 4.22 -3.30
C GLU A 59 -3.80 2.77 -3.30
N LEU A 60 -3.90 2.16 -2.13
CA LEU A 60 -4.74 0.97 -1.90
C LEU A 60 -5.58 1.14 -0.63
N THR A 61 -6.65 0.36 -0.54
CA THR A 61 -7.56 0.30 0.61
C THR A 61 -7.39 -1.01 1.38
N TRP A 62 -7.14 -0.94 2.68
CA TRP A 62 -6.96 -2.13 3.55
C TRP A 62 -8.02 -2.27 4.64
N SER A 63 -8.91 -1.30 4.81
CA SER A 63 -10.09 -1.47 5.66
C SER A 63 -11.29 -0.72 5.09
N MET A 64 -12.43 -1.41 5.06
CA MET A 64 -13.75 -0.90 4.74
C MET A 64 -14.68 -1.46 5.82
N GLY A 65 -15.06 -0.65 6.80
CA GLY A 65 -15.94 -1.04 7.91
C GLY A 65 -16.61 0.20 8.51
N THR A 66 -17.20 0.08 9.70
CA THR A 66 -17.87 1.17 10.45
C THR A 66 -16.92 2.27 10.98
N GLY A 67 -15.68 2.31 10.50
CA GLY A 67 -14.66 3.31 10.85
C GLY A 67 -13.98 3.88 9.60
N PRO A 68 -13.03 4.82 9.78
CA PRO A 68 -12.36 5.47 8.66
C PRO A 68 -11.68 4.42 7.78
N ALA A 69 -11.93 4.48 6.47
CA ALA A 69 -11.36 3.52 5.56
C ALA A 69 -9.83 3.61 5.56
N GLY A 70 -9.18 2.50 5.86
CA GLY A 70 -7.72 2.40 5.89
C GLY A 70 -7.13 2.53 4.50
N ARG A 71 -6.12 3.37 4.34
CA ARG A 71 -5.39 3.65 3.10
C ARG A 71 -3.90 3.41 3.28
N ALA A 72 -3.24 3.06 2.19
CA ALA A 72 -1.78 3.08 2.10
C ALA A 72 -1.36 3.63 0.74
N THR A 73 -0.31 4.45 0.71
CA THR A 73 0.30 4.93 -0.53
C THR A 73 1.60 4.19 -0.81
N TRP A 74 1.84 3.90 -2.08
CA TRP A 74 3.01 3.18 -2.55
C TRP A 74 3.37 3.60 -3.97
N GLN A 75 4.58 3.28 -4.40
CA GLN A 75 5.02 3.49 -5.78
C GLN A 75 5.84 2.30 -6.25
N TYR A 76 5.99 2.17 -7.57
CA TYR A 76 7.01 1.31 -8.12
C TYR A 76 8.38 1.96 -7.96
N GLY A 77 9.36 1.20 -7.50
CA GLY A 77 10.77 1.57 -7.55
C GLY A 77 11.51 0.83 -8.68
N PRO A 78 12.81 1.09 -8.85
CA PRO A 78 13.62 0.33 -9.81
C PRO A 78 13.59 -1.15 -9.46
N ALA A 79 13.47 -2.02 -10.48
CA ALA A 79 13.47 -3.45 -10.27
C ALA A 79 14.82 -3.90 -9.68
N LEU A 80 14.81 -4.37 -8.44
CA LEU A 80 16.03 -4.88 -7.77
C LEU A 80 16.38 -6.31 -8.19
N ARG A 81 15.44 -7.01 -8.85
CA ARG A 81 15.63 -8.36 -9.39
C ARG A 81 14.99 -8.43 -10.78
N PRO A 82 15.61 -9.13 -11.75
CA PRO A 82 15.03 -9.32 -13.07
C PRO A 82 13.60 -9.89 -13.00
N GLY A 83 12.69 -9.31 -13.79
CA GLY A 83 11.30 -9.75 -13.88
C GLY A 83 10.46 -9.59 -12.60
N THR A 84 10.98 -8.90 -11.57
CA THR A 84 10.31 -8.77 -10.28
C THR A 84 10.01 -7.30 -9.97
N PRO A 85 8.73 -6.92 -9.77
CA PRO A 85 8.40 -5.55 -9.38
C PRO A 85 8.98 -5.23 -8.00
N HIS A 86 9.44 -3.99 -7.85
CA HIS A 86 9.87 -3.42 -6.57
C HIS A 86 8.83 -2.40 -6.09
N VAL A 87 8.39 -2.52 -4.85
CA VAL A 87 7.38 -1.65 -4.24
C VAL A 87 7.99 -0.82 -3.13
N ILE A 88 7.82 0.50 -3.20
CA ILE A 88 8.22 1.41 -2.14
C ILE A 88 6.95 1.87 -1.41
N TRP A 89 6.80 1.48 -0.15
CA TRP A 89 5.73 1.93 0.73
C TRP A 89 6.02 3.32 1.27
N ARG A 90 5.05 4.23 1.15
CA ARG A 90 5.24 5.65 1.47
C ARG A 90 4.53 6.06 2.75
N ARG A 91 3.20 5.85 2.81
CA ARG A 91 2.35 6.22 3.95
C ARG A 91 1.31 5.15 4.23
N ILE A 92 0.83 5.06 5.47
CA ILE A 92 -0.30 4.20 5.85
C ILE A 92 -1.16 4.90 6.91
N GLY A 93 -2.47 4.73 6.87
CA GLY A 93 -3.35 5.40 7.83
C GLY A 93 -4.77 5.47 7.34
N THR A 94 -5.45 6.54 7.69
CA THR A 94 -6.81 6.90 7.23
C THR A 94 -6.72 7.82 6.00
N HIS A 95 -7.74 8.63 5.73
CA HIS A 95 -7.71 9.58 4.60
C HIS A 95 -6.63 10.67 4.74
N ASP A 96 -6.15 10.95 5.95
CA ASP A 96 -5.22 12.06 6.21
C ASP A 96 -3.85 11.87 5.54
N ILE A 97 -3.49 10.64 5.15
CA ILE A 97 -2.21 10.38 4.47
C ILE A 97 -2.17 10.92 3.04
N LEU A 98 -3.32 11.26 2.45
CA LEU A 98 -3.42 11.77 1.08
C LEU A 98 -3.04 13.25 0.95
N THR A 99 -2.93 14.00 2.06
CA THR A 99 -2.48 15.41 2.08
C THR A 99 -0.95 15.56 2.04
N GLY A 100 -0.22 14.45 1.88
CA GLY A 100 1.23 14.41 1.67
C GLY A 100 1.70 12.98 1.38
N PRO A 101 1.41 12.46 0.16
CA PRO A 101 1.45 11.03 -0.14
C PRO A 101 2.83 10.40 -0.38
#